data_AF-A0A9W9AR25-F1
#
_entry.id   AF-A0A9W9AR25-F1
#
_cell.length_a   1.000
_cell.length_b   1.000
_cell.length_c   1.000
_cell.angle_alpha   90.00
_cell.angle_beta   90.00
_cell.angle_gamma   90.00
#
_symmetry.space_group_name_H-M   'P 1'
#
loop_
_entity.id
_entity.type
_entity.pdbx_description
1 polymer ?
#
loop_
_entity_poly.entity_id
_entity_poly.type
_entity_poly.pdbx_seq_one_letter_code
_entity_poly.pdbx_strand_id
1 'polypeptide(L)'
;MATAFFGLPAFDAAEKDEWNSSKLPKKHKTAQLFDMEEPWELTPWIDKSIAQLDAADVKSDKVRIVKLLDWMQPKTREVFHKLEEVTTATNFDNFDKKLKEIFPESVTDKLGSKAGLLRVIRKYKPIRIGERERLHLYNIQFKVEAAKLQTDPVILSNIEVVTMYLLALDPDLVTQVKLRLMMMVQTDPNR
;
A
#
# COMPACT_ATOMS: atom_id res chain seq x y z
N MET A 1 15.09 -22.43 29.16
CA MET A 1 13.82 -21.82 28.73
C MET A 1 13.87 -21.67 27.23
N ALA A 2 12.99 -22.32 26.48
CA ALA A 2 12.99 -22.24 25.02
C ALA A 2 12.45 -20.87 24.59
N THR A 3 13.33 -19.98 24.14
CA THR A 3 12.96 -18.73 23.49
C THR A 3 12.25 -19.06 22.19
N ALA A 4 11.00 -18.62 22.05
CA ALA A 4 10.29 -18.77 20.78
C ALA A 4 10.68 -17.65 19.81
N PHE A 5 10.43 -17.93 18.53
CA PHE A 5 10.54 -16.97 17.45
C PHE A 5 9.87 -15.64 17.83
N PHE A 6 10.60 -14.53 17.69
CA PHE A 6 10.11 -13.16 17.91
C PHE A 6 9.58 -12.84 19.33
N GLY A 7 10.05 -13.51 20.38
CA GLY A 7 9.63 -13.22 21.75
C GLY A 7 8.23 -13.73 22.12
N LEU A 8 7.59 -14.47 21.21
CA LEU A 8 6.32 -15.13 21.45
C LEU A 8 6.51 -16.39 22.34
N PRO A 9 5.41 -16.98 22.87
CA PRO A 9 5.50 -18.26 23.57
C PRO A 9 5.89 -19.40 22.62
N ALA A 10 6.58 -20.41 23.16
CA ALA A 10 7.05 -21.56 22.39
C ALA A 10 5.88 -22.31 21.75
N PHE A 11 6.05 -22.72 20.50
CA PHE A 11 5.07 -23.55 19.80
C PHE A 11 4.95 -24.92 20.46
N ASP A 12 3.71 -25.38 20.60
CA ASP A 12 3.42 -26.78 20.89
C ASP A 12 3.71 -27.68 19.67
N ALA A 13 3.46 -28.99 19.80
CA ALA A 13 3.74 -29.94 18.73
C ALA A 13 2.86 -29.72 17.48
N ALA A 14 1.58 -29.39 17.66
CA ALA A 14 0.65 -29.15 16.56
C ALA A 14 0.99 -27.83 15.83
N GLU A 15 1.33 -26.79 16.58
CA GLU A 15 1.76 -25.49 16.06
C GLU A 15 3.06 -25.59 15.26
N LYS A 16 3.99 -26.48 15.65
CA LYS A 16 5.21 -26.75 14.87
C LYS A 16 4.92 -27.47 13.55
N ASP A 17 3.93 -28.35 13.52
CA ASP A 17 3.54 -29.05 12.30
C ASP A 17 2.84 -28.09 11.33
N GLU A 18 1.96 -27.21 11.83
CA GLU A 18 1.38 -26.13 11.03
C GLU A 18 2.47 -25.19 10.47
N TRP A 19 3.43 -24.79 11.30
CA TRP A 19 4.53 -23.90 10.92
C TRP A 19 5.42 -24.49 9.80
N ASN A 20 5.67 -25.80 9.83
CA ASN A 20 6.51 -26.51 8.88
C ASN A 20 5.73 -27.10 7.69
N SER A 21 4.43 -26.84 7.61
CA SER A 21 3.56 -27.35 6.55
C SER A 21 4.12 -27.03 5.17
N SER A 22 4.24 -28.06 4.32
CA SER A 22 4.69 -27.92 2.93
C SER A 22 3.70 -27.15 2.04
N LYS A 23 2.47 -26.93 2.52
CA LYS A 23 1.44 -26.14 1.84
C LYS A 23 1.70 -24.63 1.93
N LEU A 24 2.56 -24.19 2.86
CA LEU A 24 2.84 -22.78 3.05
C LEU A 24 3.88 -22.26 2.05
N PRO A 25 3.69 -21.02 1.54
CA PRO A 25 4.67 -20.33 0.72
C PRO A 25 6.06 -20.31 1.36
N LYS A 26 7.05 -20.81 0.62
CA LYS A 26 8.46 -20.61 1.01
C LYS A 26 8.82 -19.14 0.84
N LYS A 27 9.42 -18.56 1.88
CA LYS A 27 9.85 -17.15 1.96
C LYS A 27 10.61 -16.63 0.72
N HIS A 28 11.45 -17.47 0.12
CA HIS A 28 12.34 -17.10 -0.98
C HIS A 28 11.78 -17.40 -2.38
N LYS A 29 10.51 -17.85 -2.50
CA LYS A 29 9.90 -18.20 -3.80
C LYS A 29 8.50 -17.65 -4.04
N THR A 30 7.66 -17.56 -3.00
CA THR A 30 6.20 -17.42 -3.23
C THR A 30 5.50 -16.46 -2.27
N ALA A 31 6.12 -16.14 -1.13
CA ALA A 31 5.54 -15.18 -0.19
C ALA A 31 5.79 -13.75 -0.68
N GLN A 32 4.74 -12.92 -0.73
CA GLN A 32 4.90 -11.49 -0.92
C GLN A 32 5.49 -10.91 0.37
N LEU A 33 6.62 -10.20 0.28
CA LEU A 33 7.27 -9.60 1.45
C LEU A 33 6.70 -8.20 1.71
N PHE A 34 6.42 -7.88 2.97
CA PHE A 34 6.04 -6.52 3.37
C PHE A 34 7.27 -5.64 3.61
N ASP A 35 7.24 -4.44 3.05
CA ASP A 35 8.26 -3.41 3.25
C ASP A 35 7.63 -2.18 3.93
N MET A 36 8.23 -1.75 5.04
CA MET A 36 7.80 -0.55 5.77
C MET A 36 8.09 0.76 5.03
N GLU A 37 8.96 0.74 4.01
CA GLU A 37 9.13 1.87 3.09
C GLU A 37 7.91 2.02 2.15
N GLU A 38 7.12 0.95 2.01
CA GLU A 38 5.87 0.89 1.25
C GLU A 38 4.65 0.60 2.13
N PRO A 39 4.38 1.42 3.17
CA PRO A 39 3.36 1.11 4.18
C PRO A 39 1.95 0.95 3.58
N TRP A 40 1.64 1.61 2.47
CA TRP A 40 0.35 1.51 1.78
C TRP A 40 0.03 0.10 1.26
N GLU A 41 1.04 -0.74 1.04
CA GLU A 41 0.83 -2.14 0.67
C GLU A 41 0.41 -3.02 1.86
N LEU A 42 0.40 -2.48 3.09
CA LEU A 42 0.09 -3.25 4.30
C LEU A 42 -1.27 -3.94 4.21
N THR A 43 -2.35 -3.21 3.90
CA THR A 43 -3.70 -3.78 3.86
C THR A 43 -3.81 -4.85 2.75
N PRO A 44 -3.46 -4.58 1.48
CA PRO A 44 -3.42 -5.61 0.44
C PRO A 44 -2.54 -6.82 0.78
N TRP A 45 -1.42 -6.59 1.46
CA TRP A 45 -0.51 -7.64 1.87
C TRP A 45 -1.09 -8.52 2.99
N ILE A 46 -1.72 -7.93 4.01
CA ILE A 46 -2.40 -8.68 5.08
C ILE A 46 -3.50 -9.56 4.47
N ASP A 47 -4.38 -9.00 3.63
CA ASP A 47 -5.50 -9.73 3.04
C ASP A 47 -5.02 -10.93 2.21
N LYS A 48 -3.99 -10.73 1.36
CA LYS A 48 -3.38 -11.81 0.58
C LYS A 48 -2.73 -12.87 1.47
N SER A 49 -2.04 -12.44 2.51
CA SER A 49 -1.34 -13.34 3.42
C SER A 49 -2.32 -14.18 4.24
N ILE A 50 -3.44 -13.60 4.69
CA ILE A 50 -4.53 -14.33 5.34
C ILE A 50 -5.11 -15.37 4.38
N ALA A 51 -5.44 -14.99 3.15
CA ALA A 51 -5.95 -15.94 2.16
C ALA A 51 -4.98 -17.12 1.90
N GLN A 52 -3.66 -16.87 1.93
CA GLN A 52 -2.65 -17.92 1.81
C GLN A 52 -2.60 -18.84 3.03
N LEU A 53 -2.73 -18.28 4.24
CA LEU A 53 -2.75 -19.05 5.49
C LEU A 53 -4.03 -19.90 5.59
N ASP A 54 -5.16 -19.35 5.20
CA ASP A 54 -6.45 -20.06 5.15
C ASP A 54 -6.40 -21.20 4.12
N ALA A 55 -5.83 -20.98 2.94
CA ALA A 55 -5.64 -22.03 1.93
C ALA A 55 -4.72 -23.17 2.41
N ALA A 56 -3.84 -22.89 3.38
CA ALA A 56 -2.95 -23.88 3.99
C ALA A 56 -3.56 -24.57 5.23
N ASP A 57 -4.80 -24.24 5.61
CA ASP A 57 -5.51 -24.73 6.82
C ASP A 57 -4.78 -24.41 8.13
N VAL A 58 -4.09 -23.26 8.21
CA VAL A 58 -3.42 -22.82 9.45
C VAL A 58 -4.47 -22.25 10.40
N LYS A 59 -4.67 -22.88 11.57
CA LYS A 59 -5.71 -22.49 12.54
C LYS A 59 -5.15 -21.77 13.75
N SER A 60 -3.86 -21.96 14.07
CA SER A 60 -3.25 -21.30 15.21
C SER A 60 -2.91 -19.84 14.91
N ASP A 61 -3.47 -18.93 15.69
CA ASP A 61 -3.16 -17.49 15.65
C ASP A 61 -1.66 -17.23 15.85
N LYS A 62 -1.00 -17.97 16.74
CA LYS A 62 0.44 -17.80 16.97
C LYS A 62 1.24 -18.12 15.71
N VAL A 63 0.87 -19.19 15.01
CA VAL A 63 1.53 -19.59 13.75
C VAL A 63 1.29 -18.54 12.67
N ARG A 64 0.06 -18.00 12.56
CA ARG A 64 -0.28 -16.92 11.63
C ARG A 64 0.57 -15.67 11.88
N ILE A 65 0.67 -15.22 13.15
CA ILE A 65 1.45 -14.05 13.54
C ILE A 65 2.93 -14.23 13.20
N VAL A 66 3.54 -15.37 13.59
CA VAL A 66 4.96 -15.64 13.31
C VAL A 66 5.22 -15.74 11.81
N LYS A 67 4.28 -16.28 11.02
CA LYS A 67 4.42 -16.32 9.55
C LYS A 67 4.38 -14.94 8.94
N LEU A 68 3.45 -14.08 9.35
CA LEU A 68 3.41 -12.69 8.89
C LEU A 68 4.69 -11.94 9.22
N LEU A 69 5.22 -12.10 10.45
CA LEU A 69 6.51 -11.51 10.85
C LEU A 69 7.68 -12.06 10.03
N ASP A 70 7.66 -13.34 9.65
CA ASP A 70 8.69 -13.92 8.78
C ASP A 70 8.55 -13.45 7.31
N TRP A 71 7.34 -13.14 6.87
CA TRP A 71 7.04 -12.56 5.55
C TRP A 71 7.19 -11.03 5.51
N MET A 72 7.86 -10.42 6.49
CA MET A 72 8.35 -9.05 6.40
C MET A 72 9.78 -9.00 5.85
N GLN A 73 10.13 -7.89 5.19
CA GLN A 73 11.52 -7.59 4.81
C GLN A 73 12.41 -7.57 6.07
N PRO A 74 13.70 -7.96 5.96
CA PRO A 74 14.59 -8.03 7.13
C PRO A 74 14.65 -6.73 7.96
N LYS A 75 14.74 -5.57 7.28
CA LYS A 75 14.76 -4.25 7.93
C LYS A 75 13.46 -3.98 8.69
N THR A 76 12.32 -4.24 8.06
CA THR A 76 11.00 -4.09 8.65
C THR A 76 10.86 -4.99 9.88
N ARG A 77 11.22 -6.26 9.74
CA ARG A 77 11.16 -7.26 10.80
C ARG A 77 11.97 -6.86 12.04
N GLU A 78 13.15 -6.26 11.88
CA GLU A 78 13.96 -5.77 12.99
C GLU A 78 13.28 -4.63 13.76
N VAL A 79 12.58 -3.74 13.06
CA VAL A 79 11.80 -2.67 13.69
C VAL A 79 10.64 -3.27 14.48
N PHE A 80 9.87 -4.17 13.87
CA PHE A 80 8.74 -4.83 14.50
C PHE A 80 9.13 -5.71 15.69
N HIS A 81 10.31 -6.35 15.65
CA HIS A 81 10.83 -7.11 16.79
C HIS A 81 11.06 -6.23 18.03
N LYS A 82 11.32 -4.93 17.85
CA LYS A 82 11.53 -4.00 18.98
C LYS A 82 10.21 -3.44 19.53
N LEU A 83 9.09 -3.70 18.87
CA LEU A 83 7.77 -3.25 19.30
C LEU A 83 7.14 -4.30 20.21
N GLU A 84 7.19 -4.07 21.52
CA GLU A 84 6.60 -4.98 22.52
C GLU A 84 5.11 -5.25 22.25
N GLU A 85 4.39 -4.27 21.73
CA GLU A 85 2.97 -4.36 21.38
C GLU A 85 2.68 -5.41 20.30
N VAL A 86 3.67 -5.71 19.45
CA VAL A 86 3.57 -6.66 18.35
C VAL A 86 4.05 -8.04 18.79
N THR A 87 5.11 -8.10 19.59
CA THR A 87 5.68 -9.37 20.11
C THR A 87 4.86 -9.99 21.25
N THR A 88 4.02 -9.21 21.93
CA THR A 88 3.12 -9.69 23.00
C THR A 88 1.73 -10.08 22.50
N ALA A 89 1.42 -9.82 21.22
CA ALA A 89 0.14 -10.16 20.64
C ALA A 89 -0.01 -11.68 20.53
N THR A 90 -0.90 -12.25 21.36
CA THR A 90 -1.23 -13.68 21.36
C THR A 90 -2.45 -14.01 20.51
N ASN A 91 -3.23 -13.00 20.15
CA ASN A 91 -4.43 -13.09 19.31
C ASN A 91 -4.16 -12.37 17.99
N PHE A 92 -4.52 -13.01 16.87
CA PHE A 92 -4.36 -12.46 15.53
C PHE A 92 -5.11 -11.14 15.33
N ASP A 93 -6.33 -10.99 15.87
CA ASP A 93 -7.12 -9.76 15.73
C ASP A 93 -6.44 -8.57 16.41
N ASN A 94 -5.85 -8.80 17.59
CA ASN A 94 -5.07 -7.77 18.28
C ASN A 94 -3.81 -7.41 17.50
N PHE A 95 -3.15 -8.40 16.89
CA PHE A 95 -1.98 -8.18 16.04
C PHE A 95 -2.35 -7.36 14.79
N ASP A 96 -3.41 -7.71 14.06
CA ASP A 96 -3.89 -6.97 12.89
C ASP A 96 -4.27 -5.53 13.26
N LYS A 97 -5.02 -5.35 14.36
CA LYS A 97 -5.35 -4.02 14.88
C LYS A 97 -4.11 -3.20 15.20
N LYS A 98 -3.09 -3.80 15.83
CA LYS A 98 -1.84 -3.13 16.18
C LYS A 98 -1.01 -2.76 14.96
N LEU A 99 -0.91 -3.66 13.97
CA LEU A 99 -0.29 -3.34 12.68
C LEU A 99 -0.96 -2.12 12.02
N LYS A 100 -2.29 -2.08 12.04
CA LYS A 100 -3.10 -1.00 11.51
C LYS A 100 -2.94 0.32 12.28
N GLU A 101 -2.76 0.26 13.60
CA GLU A 101 -2.44 1.43 14.45
C GLU A 101 -1.05 2.01 14.17
N ILE A 102 -0.06 1.17 13.84
CA ILE A 102 1.31 1.62 13.50
C ILE A 102 1.32 2.34 12.14
N PHE A 103 0.47 1.92 11.20
CA PHE A 103 0.38 2.48 9.85
C PHE A 103 -1.01 3.03 9.55
N PRO A 104 -1.47 4.07 10.28
CA PRO A 104 -2.83 4.57 10.16
C PRO A 104 -3.15 5.09 8.75
N GLU A 105 -2.14 5.66 8.06
CA GLU A 105 -2.25 6.14 6.68
C GLU A 105 -2.52 5.02 5.66
N SER A 106 -2.17 3.78 6.00
CA SER A 106 -2.31 2.61 5.12
C SER A 106 -3.66 1.92 5.26
N VAL A 107 -4.38 2.28 6.32
CA VAL A 107 -5.73 1.81 6.64
C VAL A 107 -6.77 2.83 6.19
N THR A 108 -6.42 4.12 6.25
CA THR A 108 -7.22 5.24 5.76
C THR A 108 -7.21 5.41 4.23
N ASP A 109 -6.62 4.47 3.49
CA ASP A 109 -6.61 4.52 2.01
C ASP A 109 -8.02 4.50 1.40
N LYS A 110 -9.07 4.16 2.18
CA LYS A 110 -10.48 4.34 1.82
C LYS A 110 -10.93 5.82 1.77
N LEU A 111 -10.39 6.67 2.65
CA LEU A 111 -10.70 8.10 2.74
C LEU A 111 -9.79 8.95 1.83
N GLY A 112 -8.72 8.35 1.29
CA GLY A 112 -7.72 9.03 0.48
C GLY A 112 -6.81 9.93 1.31
N SER A 113 -5.58 10.13 0.83
CA SER A 113 -4.61 11.02 1.49
C SER A 113 -3.86 11.85 0.45
N LYS A 114 -3.46 13.08 0.82
CA LYS A 114 -2.59 13.89 -0.05
C LYS A 114 -1.26 13.16 -0.33
N ALA A 115 -0.77 12.36 0.60
CA ALA A 115 0.40 11.51 0.43
C ALA A 115 0.20 10.43 -0.65
N GLY A 116 -0.95 9.75 -0.66
CA GLY A 116 -1.34 8.80 -1.70
C GLY A 116 -1.41 9.45 -3.08
N LEU A 117 -2.01 10.64 -3.18
CA LEU A 117 -2.06 11.39 -4.44
C LEU A 117 -0.67 11.80 -4.94
N LEU A 118 0.20 12.29 -4.04
CA LEU A 118 1.61 12.61 -4.36
C LEU A 118 2.41 11.38 -4.78
N ARG A 119 2.10 10.20 -4.25
CA ARG A 119 2.71 8.93 -4.66
C ARG A 119 2.38 8.61 -6.12
N VAL A 120 1.11 8.74 -6.51
CA VAL A 120 0.69 8.58 -7.90
C VAL A 120 1.43 9.58 -8.79
N ILE A 121 1.50 10.85 -8.42
CA ILE A 121 2.26 11.86 -9.17
C ILE A 121 3.73 11.42 -9.35
N ARG A 122 4.41 11.04 -8.26
CA ARG A 122 5.82 10.63 -8.27
C ARG A 122 6.07 9.40 -9.15
N LYS A 123 5.15 8.42 -9.14
CA LYS A 123 5.27 7.20 -9.94
C LYS A 123 5.30 7.47 -11.45
N TYR A 124 4.48 8.41 -11.91
CA TYR A 124 4.37 8.68 -13.35
C TYR A 124 5.26 9.83 -13.82
N LYS A 125 5.73 10.72 -12.93
CA LYS A 125 6.57 11.87 -13.28
C LYS A 125 7.96 11.45 -13.83
N PRO A 126 8.48 12.13 -14.88
CA PRO A 126 7.78 13.05 -15.78
C PRO A 126 7.02 12.28 -16.87
N ILE A 127 5.83 12.74 -17.24
CA ILE A 127 5.08 12.26 -18.42
C ILE A 127 5.36 13.20 -19.59
N ARG A 128 5.94 12.66 -20.67
CA ARG A 128 6.41 13.42 -21.84
C ARG A 128 5.44 13.32 -23.03
N ILE A 129 5.71 14.13 -24.05
CA ILE A 129 5.00 14.10 -25.32
C ILE A 129 5.17 12.71 -25.96
N GLY A 130 4.06 12.14 -26.45
CA GLY A 130 4.04 10.81 -27.08
C GLY A 130 3.73 9.66 -26.11
N GLU A 131 3.82 9.86 -24.78
CA GLU A 131 3.55 8.83 -23.78
C GLU A 131 2.05 8.68 -23.46
N ARG A 132 1.23 8.47 -24.48
CA ARG A 132 -0.24 8.44 -24.35
C ARG A 132 -0.74 7.38 -23.37
N GLU A 133 -0.16 6.19 -23.40
CA GLU A 133 -0.54 5.09 -22.50
C GLU A 133 -0.18 5.39 -21.04
N ARG A 134 1.02 5.96 -20.82
CA ARG A 134 1.47 6.41 -19.49
C ARG A 134 0.54 7.49 -18.94
N LEU A 135 0.17 8.46 -19.77
CA LEU A 135 -0.80 9.50 -19.42
C LEU A 135 -2.19 8.92 -19.12
N HIS A 136 -2.63 7.91 -19.88
CA HIS A 136 -3.91 7.26 -19.66
C HIS A 136 -3.97 6.52 -18.32
N LEU A 137 -2.94 5.73 -17.99
CA LEU A 137 -2.84 5.05 -16.69
C LEU A 137 -2.77 6.05 -15.53
N TYR A 138 -1.98 7.11 -15.70
CA TYR A 138 -1.93 8.22 -14.74
C TYR A 138 -3.32 8.84 -14.51
N ASN A 139 -4.08 9.11 -15.58
CA ASN A 139 -5.43 9.68 -15.48
C ASN A 139 -6.38 8.81 -14.66
N ILE A 140 -6.37 7.51 -14.90
CA ILE A 140 -7.23 6.58 -14.17
C ILE A 140 -6.85 6.60 -12.69
N GLN A 141 -5.57 6.38 -12.38
CA GLN A 141 -5.11 6.24 -10.99
C GLN A 141 -5.22 7.55 -10.20
N PHE A 142 -4.88 8.68 -10.83
CA PHE A 142 -4.99 9.99 -10.20
C PHE A 142 -6.44 10.36 -9.90
N LYS A 143 -7.38 10.10 -10.83
CA LYS A 143 -8.81 10.40 -10.60
C LYS A 143 -9.40 9.62 -9.44
N VAL A 144 -9.03 8.33 -9.31
CA VAL A 144 -9.50 7.50 -8.19
C VAL A 144 -9.01 8.08 -6.86
N GLU A 145 -7.73 8.42 -6.75
CA GLU A 145 -7.18 9.00 -5.51
C GLU A 145 -7.70 10.41 -5.23
N ALA A 146 -7.83 11.25 -6.26
CA ALA A 146 -8.37 12.60 -6.11
C ALA A 146 -9.84 12.57 -5.66
N ALA A 147 -10.66 11.66 -6.21
CA ALA A 147 -12.07 11.54 -5.84
C ALA A 147 -12.27 11.25 -4.35
N LYS A 148 -11.40 10.43 -3.74
CA LYS A 148 -11.43 10.16 -2.30
C LYS A 148 -11.28 11.46 -1.47
N LEU A 149 -10.40 12.36 -1.91
CA LEU A 149 -10.12 13.65 -1.25
C LEU A 149 -11.12 14.77 -1.59
N GLN A 150 -11.99 14.54 -2.57
CA GLN A 150 -13.06 15.44 -2.98
C GLN A 150 -14.44 15.02 -2.44
N THR A 151 -14.50 13.90 -1.71
CA THR A 151 -15.70 13.41 -1.03
C THR A 151 -15.70 13.92 0.42
N ASP A 152 -16.88 14.18 0.99
CA ASP A 152 -17.05 14.79 2.32
C ASP A 152 -16.28 14.02 3.43
N PRO A 153 -15.46 14.70 4.26
CA PRO A 153 -15.10 16.12 4.19
C PRO A 153 -14.18 16.43 3.00
N VAL A 154 -14.54 17.46 2.24
CA VAL A 154 -13.75 17.89 1.08
C VAL A 154 -12.39 18.43 1.55
N ILE A 155 -11.32 17.70 1.23
CA ILE A 155 -9.94 18.03 1.62
C ILE A 155 -9.20 18.80 0.51
N LEU A 156 -9.59 18.59 -0.75
CA LEU A 156 -8.99 19.26 -1.90
C LEU A 156 -10.04 19.96 -2.77
N SER A 157 -9.80 21.23 -3.06
CA SER A 157 -10.54 21.98 -4.06
C SER A 157 -10.19 21.53 -5.48
N ASN A 158 -11.08 21.79 -6.44
CA ASN A 158 -10.82 21.50 -7.86
C ASN A 158 -9.53 22.18 -8.38
N ILE A 159 -9.23 23.40 -7.93
CA ILE A 159 -8.01 24.12 -8.31
C ILE A 159 -6.76 23.40 -7.82
N GLU A 160 -6.76 22.93 -6.58
CA GLU A 160 -5.63 22.18 -6.03
C GLU A 160 -5.44 20.85 -6.75
N VAL A 161 -6.52 20.12 -7.02
CA VAL A 161 -6.47 18.85 -7.77
C VAL A 161 -5.87 19.05 -9.17
N VAL A 162 -6.28 20.10 -9.89
CA VAL A 162 -5.70 20.41 -11.21
C VAL A 162 -4.23 20.78 -11.09
N THR A 163 -3.87 21.60 -10.09
CA THR A 163 -2.48 21.99 -9.86
C THR A 163 -1.59 20.79 -9.57
N MET A 164 -2.06 19.88 -8.70
CA MET A 164 -1.40 18.63 -8.38
C MET A 164 -1.28 17.70 -9.58
N TYR A 165 -2.34 17.61 -10.40
CA TYR A 165 -2.34 16.78 -11.60
C TYR A 165 -1.23 17.19 -12.57
N LEU A 166 -1.01 18.49 -12.75
CA LEU A 166 0.03 19.03 -13.64
C LEU A 166 1.46 18.73 -13.16
N LEU A 167 1.69 18.43 -11.88
CA LEU A 167 3.04 18.17 -11.33
C LEU A 167 3.72 16.94 -11.92
N ALA A 168 2.95 15.99 -12.47
CA ALA A 168 3.48 14.79 -13.11
C ALA A 168 3.86 15.03 -14.58
N LEU A 169 3.33 16.09 -15.21
CA LEU A 169 3.54 16.35 -16.64
C LEU A 169 4.87 17.08 -16.86
N ASP A 170 5.51 16.78 -17.98
CA ASP A 170 6.67 17.53 -18.44
C ASP A 170 6.28 18.98 -18.82
N PRO A 171 7.10 20.00 -18.49
CA PRO A 171 6.80 21.39 -18.82
C PRO A 171 6.54 21.64 -20.31
N ASP A 172 7.22 20.90 -21.20
CA ASP A 172 7.04 21.04 -22.64
C ASP A 172 5.64 20.54 -23.06
N LEU A 173 5.20 19.42 -22.47
CA LEU A 173 3.86 18.89 -22.68
C LEU A 173 2.79 19.87 -22.19
N VAL A 174 2.96 20.46 -21.01
CA VAL A 174 2.04 21.47 -20.47
C VAL A 174 1.97 22.68 -21.40
N THR A 175 3.11 23.14 -21.91
CA THR A 175 3.19 24.28 -22.83
C THR A 175 2.46 23.98 -24.13
N GLN A 176 2.66 22.81 -24.73
CA GLN A 176 1.96 22.42 -25.95
C GLN A 176 0.45 22.30 -25.77
N VAL A 177 -0.02 21.74 -24.64
CA VAL A 177 -1.44 21.68 -24.33
C VAL A 177 -2.04 23.08 -24.21
N LYS A 178 -1.36 24.00 -23.51
CA LYS A 178 -1.79 25.41 -23.39
C LYS A 178 -1.90 26.09 -24.77
N LEU A 179 -0.88 25.94 -25.61
CA LEU A 179 -0.90 26.50 -26.98
C LEU A 179 -2.06 25.94 -27.79
N ARG A 180 -2.33 24.63 -27.70
CA ARG A 180 -3.44 24.00 -28.42
C ARG A 180 -4.80 24.50 -27.95
N LEU A 181 -4.98 24.67 -26.64
CA LEU A 181 -6.21 25.23 -26.07
C LEU A 181 -6.43 26.69 -26.50
N MET A 182 -5.38 27.52 -26.51
CA MET A 182 -5.46 28.90 -26.98
C MET A 182 -5.89 28.99 -28.45
N MET A 183 -5.33 28.14 -29.31
CA MET A 183 -5.72 28.09 -30.72
C MET A 183 -7.19 27.67 -30.88
N MET A 184 -7.67 26.71 -30.08
CA MET A 184 -9.08 26.27 -30.12
C MET A 184 -10.05 27.40 -29.71
N VAL A 185 -9.70 28.21 -28.72
CA VAL A 185 -10.52 29.35 -28.27
C VAL A 185 -10.55 30.46 -29.32
N GLN A 186 -9.44 30.70 -30.03
CA GLN A 186 -9.37 31.71 -31.10
C GLN A 186 -10.13 31.31 -32.37
N THR A 187 -10.37 30.01 -32.58
CA THR A 187 -11.07 29.48 -33.77
C THR A 187 -12.57 29.32 -33.59
N ASP A 188 -13.15 29.70 -32.44
CA ASP A 188 -14.58 29.60 -32.18
C ASP A 188 -15.24 31.00 -32.28
N PRO A 189 -15.79 31.40 -33.44
CA PRO A 189 -16.33 32.74 -33.65
C PRO A 189 -17.67 33.01 -32.95
N ASN A 190 -18.23 32.03 -32.22
CA ASN A 190 -19.55 32.12 -31.58
C ASN A 190 -19.50 32.03 -30.05
N ARG A 191 -18.39 32.42 -29.42
CA ARG A 191 -18.26 32.51 -27.97
C ARG A 191 -17.90 33.91 -27.50
#